data_AF-A0A0C3C8G7-F1
#
_entry.id   AF-A0A0C3C8G7-F1
#
_cell.length_a   1.000
_cell.length_b   1.000
_cell.length_c   1.000
_cell.angle_alpha   90.00
_cell.angle_beta   90.00
_cell.angle_gamma   90.00
#
_symmetry.space_group_name_H-M   'P 1'
#
loop_
_entity.id
_entity.type
_entity.pdbx_description
1 polymer ?
#
loop_
_entity_poly.entity_id
_entity_poly.type
_entity_poly.pdbx_seq_one_letter_code
_entity_poly.pdbx_strand_id
1 'polypeptide(L)'
;MSVELLDPPPQTEVTNSFQHDLESLFYVFVWICSMYDAPGQLRVMDDSSSQSLLLLKWNENKEAKSIGEIKKGHLSYGGSKLAACFSPYFTTLAPFCINFFDALFPKNSGARQDYRASVSPVTHEEVIKIFERALEQVLEEESKEDRDAVKRNPPTMPYPTLPQDSPTAQKRPFDHASDNVVPGDTYPGLILANVEPVGLFVAAYGGGIGTNAINPSYRSFTLCLIFARFLNQHT
;
A
#
# COMPACT_ATOMS: atom_id res chain seq x y z
N MET A 1 4.29 -10.46 13.13
CA MET A 1 4.15 -11.63 14.01
C MET A 1 2.96 -12.46 13.56
N SER A 2 3.15 -13.76 13.38
CA SER A 2 2.12 -14.75 13.01
C SER A 2 1.13 -14.98 14.14
N VAL A 3 -0.03 -15.56 13.83
CA VAL A 3 -1.06 -15.91 14.81
C VAL A 3 -0.52 -16.88 15.86
N GLU A 4 0.25 -17.89 15.45
CA GLU A 4 0.79 -18.91 16.37
C GLU A 4 1.79 -18.34 17.38
N LEU A 5 2.61 -17.37 16.97
CA LEU A 5 3.54 -16.69 17.88
C LEU A 5 2.81 -15.72 18.82
N LEU A 6 1.63 -15.22 18.44
CA LEU A 6 0.82 -14.32 19.26
C LEU A 6 -0.08 -15.04 20.28
N ASP A 7 -0.49 -16.28 19.97
CA ASP A 7 -1.26 -17.16 20.84
C ASP A 7 -0.70 -18.59 20.80
N PRO A 8 0.47 -18.82 21.44
CA PRO A 8 1.11 -20.13 21.43
C PRO A 8 0.26 -21.15 22.20
N PRO A 9 0.27 -22.44 21.81
CA PRO A 9 -0.41 -23.48 22.56
C PRO A 9 0.14 -23.56 24.00
N PRO A 10 -0.69 -23.90 24.99
CA PRO A 10 -0.22 -24.10 26.35
C PRO A 10 0.95 -25.11 26.38
N GLN A 11 2.04 -24.76 27.04
CA GLN A 11 3.20 -25.64 27.30
C GLN A 11 3.98 -26.07 26.05
N THR A 12 3.86 -25.34 24.93
CA THR A 12 4.60 -25.64 23.70
C THR A 12 5.52 -24.46 23.35
N GLU A 13 6.81 -24.72 23.19
CA GLU A 13 7.72 -23.74 22.60
C GLU A 13 7.49 -23.70 21.10
N VAL A 14 6.92 -22.60 20.60
CA VAL A 14 6.73 -22.39 19.16
C VAL A 14 8.06 -21.93 18.59
N THR A 15 8.69 -22.78 17.77
CA THR A 15 9.92 -22.42 17.08
C THR A 15 9.61 -21.51 15.90
N ASN A 16 10.31 -20.39 15.79
CA ASN A 16 10.12 -19.50 14.65
C ASN A 16 10.49 -20.22 13.34
N SER A 17 9.64 -20.11 12.33
CA SER A 17 9.78 -20.72 11.02
C SER A 17 9.54 -19.65 9.96
N PHE A 18 10.09 -19.85 8.76
CA PHE A 18 9.92 -18.90 7.67
C PHE A 18 8.44 -18.66 7.30
N GLN A 19 7.55 -19.60 7.60
CA GLN A 19 6.12 -19.44 7.35
C GLN A 19 5.51 -18.35 8.22
N HIS A 20 6.02 -18.18 9.44
CA HIS A 20 5.61 -17.08 10.31
C HIS A 20 6.07 -15.73 9.77
N ASP A 21 7.20 -15.69 9.07
CA ASP A 21 7.68 -14.48 8.40
C ASP A 21 6.79 -14.15 7.19
N LEU A 22 6.41 -15.14 6.37
CA LEU A 22 5.49 -14.95 5.25
C LEU A 22 4.09 -14.53 5.71
N GLU A 23 3.56 -15.12 6.77
CA GLU A 23 2.29 -14.71 7.38
C GLU A 23 2.38 -13.29 7.94
N SER A 24 3.48 -12.97 8.63
CA SER A 24 3.71 -11.62 9.14
C SER A 24 3.77 -10.60 8.01
N LEU A 25 4.47 -10.92 6.93
CA LEU A 25 4.57 -10.11 5.72
C LEU A 25 3.20 -9.86 5.10
N PHE A 26 2.38 -10.90 4.98
CA PHE A 26 1.00 -10.78 4.50
C PHE A 26 0.19 -9.79 5.34
N TYR A 27 0.26 -9.88 6.67
CA TYR A 27 -0.50 -8.96 7.52
C TYR A 27 0.05 -7.53 7.49
N VAL A 28 1.35 -7.33 7.33
CA VAL A 28 1.93 -5.99 7.09
C VAL A 28 1.40 -5.42 5.77
N PHE A 29 1.37 -6.22 4.71
CA PHE A 29 0.82 -5.83 3.42
C PHE A 29 -0.66 -5.41 3.52
N VAL A 30 -1.50 -6.22 4.18
CA VAL A 30 -2.92 -5.90 4.42
C VAL A 30 -3.08 -4.61 5.23
N TRP A 31 -2.24 -4.41 6.25
CA TRP A 31 -2.26 -3.20 7.07
C TRP A 31 -1.93 -1.97 6.24
N ILE A 32 -0.86 -1.99 5.45
CA ILE A 32 -0.48 -0.85 4.58
C ILE A 32 -1.62 -0.51 3.61
N CYS A 33 -2.17 -1.52 2.91
CA CYS A 33 -3.20 -1.31 1.90
C CYS A 33 -4.52 -0.79 2.49
N SER A 34 -4.75 -0.98 3.78
CA SER A 34 -5.98 -0.55 4.45
C SER A 34 -5.82 0.80 5.17
N MET A 35 -4.62 1.08 5.68
CA MET A 35 -4.33 2.24 6.52
C MET A 35 -3.86 3.47 5.74
N TYR A 36 -3.46 3.34 4.48
CA TYR A 36 -2.95 4.46 3.67
C TYR A 36 -3.87 4.73 2.47
N ASP A 37 -4.13 6.01 2.20
CA ASP A 37 -4.84 6.48 0.99
C ASP A 37 -3.86 6.83 -0.14
N ALA A 38 -2.58 7.01 0.18
CA ALA A 38 -1.47 7.21 -0.75
C ALA A 38 -0.13 7.03 0.00
N PRO A 39 1.02 6.97 -0.70
CA PRO A 39 2.34 6.96 -0.08
C PRO A 39 2.52 8.12 0.89
N GLY A 40 2.79 7.82 2.16
CA GLY A 40 2.96 8.82 3.22
C GLY A 40 1.66 9.45 3.72
N GLN A 41 0.49 9.10 3.17
CA GLN A 41 -0.80 9.63 3.57
C GLN A 41 -1.64 8.56 4.27
N LEU A 42 -1.74 8.67 5.61
CA LEU A 42 -2.66 7.86 6.39
C LEU A 42 -4.10 8.16 5.99
N ARG A 43 -4.89 7.09 5.87
CA ARG A 43 -6.32 7.15 5.61
C ARG A 43 -7.03 7.75 6.81
N VAL A 44 -7.93 8.69 6.54
CA VAL A 44 -8.86 9.17 7.56
C VAL A 44 -9.92 8.09 7.74
N MET A 45 -9.82 7.33 8.82
CA MET A 45 -10.81 6.31 9.13
C MET A 45 -12.05 6.96 9.73
N ASP A 46 -13.19 6.68 9.12
CA ASP A 46 -14.48 6.96 9.75
C ASP A 46 -14.82 5.82 10.71
N ASP A 47 -15.03 6.18 11.98
CA ASP A 47 -15.46 5.28 13.06
C ASP A 47 -16.75 4.52 12.72
N SER A 48 -17.53 5.01 11.75
CA SER A 48 -18.74 4.34 11.28
C SER A 48 -18.46 3.08 10.41
N SER A 49 -17.25 2.94 9.84
CA SER A 49 -16.94 1.86 8.91
C SER A 49 -16.49 0.58 9.63
N SER A 50 -17.43 -0.33 9.87
CA SER A 50 -17.21 -1.54 10.68
C SER A 50 -16.07 -2.46 10.21
N GLN A 51 -15.70 -2.42 8.93
CA GLN A 51 -14.61 -3.24 8.37
C GLN A 51 -13.22 -2.63 8.63
N SER A 52 -13.10 -1.30 8.56
CA SER A 52 -11.84 -0.59 8.84
C SER A 52 -11.48 -0.68 10.33
N LEU A 53 -12.48 -0.74 11.20
CA LEU A 53 -12.31 -0.89 12.65
C LEU A 53 -11.55 -2.16 13.06
N LEU A 54 -11.65 -3.26 12.31
CA LEU A 54 -10.95 -4.51 12.68
C LEU A 54 -9.44 -4.39 12.57
N LEU A 55 -8.94 -3.67 11.58
CA LEU A 55 -7.51 -3.40 11.41
C LEU A 55 -7.04 -2.25 12.29
N LEU A 56 -7.89 -1.25 12.55
CA LEU A 56 -7.61 -0.18 13.50
C LEU A 56 -7.35 -0.73 14.91
N LYS A 57 -8.11 -1.75 15.32
CA LYS A 57 -7.91 -2.48 16.58
C LYS A 57 -6.52 -3.08 16.73
N TRP A 58 -5.77 -3.34 15.66
CA TRP A 58 -4.38 -3.79 15.79
C TRP A 58 -3.47 -2.72 16.38
N ASN A 59 -3.77 -1.45 16.12
CA ASN A 59 -2.99 -0.32 16.61
C ASN A 59 -3.42 0.10 18.02
N GLU A 60 -4.70 -0.11 18.37
CA GLU A 60 -5.24 0.23 19.70
C GLU A 60 -4.88 -0.81 20.76
N ASN A 61 -4.87 -2.09 20.39
CA ASN A 61 -4.59 -3.18 21.31
C ASN A 61 -3.09 -3.27 21.62
N LYS A 62 -2.72 -3.08 22.88
CA LYS A 62 -1.34 -3.25 23.35
C LYS A 62 -0.98 -4.71 23.67
N GLU A 63 -1.98 -5.58 23.76
CA GLU A 63 -1.78 -6.99 24.12
C GLU A 63 -1.65 -7.87 22.88
N ALA A 64 -0.53 -8.59 22.77
CA ALA A 64 -0.21 -9.49 21.67
C ALA A 64 -1.31 -10.55 21.43
N LYS A 65 -1.87 -11.11 22.51
CA LYS A 65 -2.92 -12.12 22.45
C LYS A 65 -4.19 -11.60 21.77
N SER A 66 -4.61 -10.37 22.08
CA SER A 66 -5.76 -9.73 21.46
C SER A 66 -5.57 -9.56 19.95
N ILE A 67 -4.37 -9.14 19.53
CA ILE A 67 -4.01 -9.07 18.10
C ILE A 67 -4.05 -10.46 17.45
N GLY A 68 -3.56 -11.49 18.15
CA GLY A 68 -3.60 -12.88 17.71
C GLY A 68 -5.03 -13.37 17.44
N GLU A 69 -5.96 -13.13 18.36
CA GLU A 69 -7.37 -13.51 18.20
C GLU A 69 -8.06 -12.78 17.03
N ILE A 70 -7.76 -11.49 16.81
CA ILE A 70 -8.29 -10.76 15.66
C ILE A 70 -7.79 -11.38 14.35
N LYS A 71 -6.48 -11.64 14.26
CA LYS A 71 -5.87 -12.27 13.08
C LYS A 71 -6.40 -13.68 12.85
N LYS A 72 -6.61 -14.46 13.91
CA LYS A 72 -7.25 -15.77 13.83
C LYS A 72 -8.67 -15.67 13.28
N GLY A 73 -9.44 -14.65 13.69
CA GLY A 73 -10.74 -14.34 13.11
C GLY A 73 -10.66 -14.11 11.59
N HIS A 74 -9.59 -13.50 11.09
CA HIS A 74 -9.38 -13.27 9.66
C HIS A 74 -9.22 -14.54 8.83
N LEU A 75 -8.75 -15.63 9.42
CA LEU A 75 -8.67 -16.93 8.75
C LEU A 75 -10.05 -17.43 8.30
N SER A 76 -11.08 -17.14 9.10
CA SER A 76 -12.47 -17.48 8.78
C SER A 76 -13.12 -16.55 7.74
N TYR A 77 -12.62 -15.31 7.62
CA TYR A 77 -13.15 -14.31 6.69
C TYR A 77 -12.67 -14.52 5.26
N GLY A 78 -11.41 -14.94 5.10
CA GLY A 78 -10.78 -15.13 3.80
C GLY A 78 -10.20 -13.84 3.20
N GLY A 79 -9.32 -14.01 2.21
CA GLY A 79 -8.62 -12.91 1.56
C GLY A 79 -9.52 -11.88 0.88
N SER A 80 -10.69 -12.28 0.37
CA SER A 80 -11.61 -11.36 -0.31
C SER A 80 -12.21 -10.32 0.62
N LYS A 81 -12.53 -10.70 1.87
CA LYS A 81 -13.04 -9.78 2.88
C LYS A 81 -11.94 -8.84 3.37
N LEU A 82 -10.71 -9.34 3.52
CA LEU A 82 -9.56 -8.51 3.85
C LEU A 82 -9.26 -7.48 2.75
N ALA A 83 -9.30 -7.90 1.49
CA ALA A 83 -9.10 -7.01 0.36
C ALA A 83 -10.20 -5.93 0.24
N ALA A 84 -11.42 -6.22 0.70
CA ALA A 84 -12.50 -5.22 0.75
C ALA A 84 -12.24 -4.08 1.75
N CYS A 85 -11.30 -4.25 2.68
CA CYS A 85 -10.88 -3.20 3.61
C CYS A 85 -9.87 -2.21 2.99
N PHE A 86 -9.31 -2.54 1.82
CA PHE A 86 -8.29 -1.72 1.19
C PHE A 86 -8.82 -0.33 0.87
N SER A 87 -7.95 0.67 0.97
CA SER A 87 -8.30 2.01 0.50
C SER A 87 -8.54 1.98 -1.01
N PRO A 88 -9.32 2.93 -1.56
CA PRO A 88 -9.54 3.04 -3.00
C PRO A 88 -8.23 3.03 -3.82
N TYR A 89 -7.16 3.57 -3.24
CA TYR A 89 -5.83 3.64 -3.84
C TYR A 89 -5.20 2.26 -4.10
N PHE A 90 -5.48 1.27 -3.25
CA PHE A 90 -4.88 -0.07 -3.33
C PHE A 90 -5.84 -1.14 -3.87
N THR A 91 -6.97 -0.73 -4.47
CA THR A 91 -7.98 -1.68 -4.98
C THR A 91 -7.45 -2.63 -6.05
N THR A 92 -6.50 -2.17 -6.87
CA THR A 92 -5.79 -3.00 -7.88
C THR A 92 -4.99 -4.14 -7.25
N LEU A 93 -4.60 -4.04 -5.98
CA LEU A 93 -3.86 -5.07 -5.26
C LEU A 93 -4.78 -6.12 -4.59
N ALA A 94 -6.10 -5.98 -4.71
CA ALA A 94 -7.06 -6.93 -4.15
C ALA A 94 -6.86 -8.38 -4.69
N PRO A 95 -6.65 -8.62 -6.00
CA PRO A 95 -6.39 -9.96 -6.51
C PRO A 95 -5.12 -10.58 -5.89
N PHE A 96 -4.07 -9.78 -5.72
CA PHE A 96 -2.83 -10.22 -5.06
C PHE A 96 -3.09 -10.63 -3.60
N CYS A 97 -3.82 -9.81 -2.83
CA CYS A 97 -4.20 -10.13 -1.45
C CYS A 97 -4.92 -11.49 -1.35
N ILE A 98 -5.89 -11.72 -2.24
CA ILE A 98 -6.67 -12.95 -2.27
C ILE A 98 -5.77 -14.16 -2.58
N ASN A 99 -4.91 -14.04 -3.59
CA ASN A 99 -4.00 -15.12 -4.00
C ASN A 99 -2.96 -15.43 -2.92
N PHE A 100 -2.38 -14.41 -2.29
CA PHE A 100 -1.40 -14.59 -1.22
C PHE A 100 -2.06 -15.23 0.00
N PHE A 101 -3.27 -14.79 0.37
CA PHE A 101 -4.03 -15.42 1.45
C PHE A 101 -4.37 -16.87 1.14
N ASP A 102 -4.87 -17.18 -0.07
CA ASP A 102 -5.24 -18.55 -0.44
C ASP A 102 -4.01 -19.48 -0.53
N ALA A 103 -2.82 -18.95 -0.83
CA ALA A 103 -1.56 -19.69 -0.77
C ALA A 103 -1.12 -19.98 0.68
N LEU A 104 -1.19 -18.97 1.55
CA LEU A 104 -0.87 -19.14 2.98
C LEU A 104 -1.86 -20.07 3.69
N PHE A 105 -3.14 -19.95 3.37
CA PHE A 105 -4.24 -20.65 4.04
C PHE A 105 -5.18 -21.33 3.01
N PRO A 106 -4.77 -22.45 2.40
CA PRO A 106 -5.56 -23.12 1.37
C PRO A 106 -6.96 -23.51 1.87
N LYS A 107 -7.99 -23.36 1.01
CA LYS A 107 -9.41 -23.60 1.36
C LYS A 107 -9.69 -25.01 1.88
N ASN A 108 -8.93 -25.99 1.41
CA ASN A 108 -9.08 -27.40 1.77
C ASN A 108 -8.07 -27.84 2.84
N SER A 109 -7.28 -26.90 3.37
CA SER A 109 -6.38 -27.20 4.49
C SER A 109 -7.15 -27.08 5.80
N GLY A 110 -6.78 -27.93 6.77
CA GLY A 110 -7.24 -27.77 8.15
C GLY A 110 -6.88 -26.40 8.73
N ALA A 111 -5.94 -25.65 8.13
CA ALA A 111 -5.45 -24.35 8.62
C ALA A 111 -6.55 -23.30 8.86
N ARG A 112 -7.68 -23.37 8.12
CA ARG A 112 -8.79 -22.41 8.29
C ARG A 112 -9.69 -22.74 9.48
N GLN A 113 -9.80 -24.01 9.86
CA GLN A 113 -10.55 -24.43 11.06
C GLN A 113 -9.64 -24.57 12.28
N ASP A 114 -8.42 -25.03 12.07
CA ASP A 114 -7.39 -25.23 13.06
C ASP A 114 -6.04 -24.77 12.48
N TYR A 115 -5.71 -23.50 12.73
CA TYR A 115 -4.46 -22.89 12.30
C TYR A 115 -3.21 -23.58 12.87
N ARG A 116 -3.37 -24.41 13.92
CA ARG A 116 -2.30 -25.19 14.54
C ARG A 116 -2.07 -26.54 13.85
N ALA A 117 -3.06 -27.04 13.13
CA ALA A 117 -3.02 -28.39 12.53
C ALA A 117 -2.36 -28.43 11.14
N SER A 118 -2.01 -27.29 10.56
CA SER A 118 -1.56 -27.23 9.16
C SER A 118 -0.44 -26.23 8.98
N VAL A 119 0.77 -26.75 8.92
CA VAL A 119 1.93 -26.09 8.32
C VAL A 119 1.53 -25.71 6.89
N SER A 120 1.60 -24.42 6.55
CA SER A 120 1.27 -23.99 5.19
C SER A 120 2.22 -24.67 4.21
N PRO A 121 1.78 -25.23 3.08
CA PRO A 121 2.70 -25.77 2.09
C PRO A 121 3.47 -24.68 1.35
N VAL A 122 3.16 -23.40 1.62
CA VAL A 122 3.69 -22.28 0.82
C VAL A 122 5.19 -22.13 0.97
N THR A 123 5.88 -22.00 -0.17
CA THR A 123 7.32 -21.70 -0.21
C THR A 123 7.57 -20.24 -0.58
N HIS A 124 8.80 -19.76 -0.41
CA HIS A 124 9.17 -18.40 -0.82
C HIS A 124 9.01 -18.21 -2.32
N GLU A 125 9.36 -19.24 -3.11
CA GLU A 125 9.24 -19.23 -4.56
C GLU A 125 7.79 -19.10 -5.01
N GLU A 126 6.84 -19.71 -4.30
CA GLU A 126 5.42 -19.55 -4.59
C GLU A 126 4.95 -18.13 -4.32
N VAL A 127 5.38 -17.53 -3.20
CA VAL A 127 5.08 -16.13 -2.88
C VAL A 127 5.69 -15.20 -3.93
N ILE A 128 6.95 -15.40 -4.31
CA ILE A 128 7.62 -14.62 -5.37
C ILE A 128 6.82 -14.69 -6.68
N LYS A 129 6.37 -15.88 -7.10
CA LYS A 129 5.53 -16.04 -8.31
C LYS A 129 4.18 -15.34 -8.19
N ILE A 130 3.62 -15.21 -6.99
CA ILE A 130 2.39 -14.44 -6.77
C ILE A 130 2.68 -12.94 -6.94
N PHE A 131 3.81 -12.46 -6.42
CA PHE A 131 4.26 -11.07 -6.60
C PHE A 131 4.55 -10.73 -8.07
N GLU A 132 5.29 -11.58 -8.77
CA GLU A 132 5.62 -11.39 -10.19
C GLU A 132 4.34 -11.28 -11.04
N ARG A 133 3.39 -12.19 -10.86
CA ARG A 133 2.10 -12.15 -11.56
C ARG A 133 1.30 -10.88 -11.26
N ALA A 134 1.31 -10.42 -10.01
CA ALA A 134 0.64 -9.17 -9.65
C ALA A 134 1.33 -7.95 -10.28
N LEU A 135 2.66 -7.95 -10.35
CA LEU A 135 3.43 -6.88 -10.99
C LEU A 135 3.15 -6.82 -12.50
N GLU A 136 3.13 -7.98 -13.17
CA GLU A 136 2.77 -8.09 -14.59
C GLU A 136 1.36 -7.56 -14.87
N GLN A 137 0.39 -7.89 -14.02
CA GLN A 137 -0.98 -7.38 -14.16
C GLN A 137 -1.04 -5.85 -14.07
N VAL A 138 -0.35 -5.25 -13.10
CA VAL A 138 -0.27 -3.79 -12.96
C VAL A 138 0.38 -3.15 -14.19
N LEU A 139 1.49 -3.70 -14.68
CA LEU A 139 2.16 -3.21 -15.89
C LEU A 139 1.27 -3.28 -17.13
N GLU A 140 0.50 -4.36 -17.28
CA GLU A 140 -0.43 -4.52 -18.39
C GLU A 140 -1.57 -3.51 -18.34
N GLU A 141 -2.13 -3.22 -17.16
CA GLU A 141 -3.19 -2.23 -16.97
C GLU A 141 -2.72 -0.82 -17.31
N GLU A 142 -1.54 -0.42 -16.84
CA GLU A 142 -0.93 0.89 -17.17
C GLU A 142 -0.74 1.05 -18.69
N SER A 143 -0.24 0.00 -19.36
CA SER A 143 -0.03 0.02 -20.82
C SER A 143 -1.34 0.15 -21.63
N LYS A 144 -2.47 -0.31 -21.07
CA LYS A 144 -3.78 -0.22 -21.72
C LYS A 144 -4.35 1.18 -21.57
N GLU A 145 -4.20 1.78 -20.38
CA GLU A 145 -4.65 3.14 -20.12
C GLU A 145 -3.96 4.17 -21.04
N ASP A 146 -2.65 4.06 -21.24
CA ASP A 146 -1.90 4.92 -22.15
C ASP A 146 -2.39 4.77 -23.61
N ARG A 147 -2.62 3.53 -24.06
CA ARG A 147 -3.15 3.27 -25.41
C ARG A 147 -4.55 3.84 -25.61
N ASP A 148 -5.39 3.76 -24.59
CA ASP A 148 -6.76 4.27 -24.66
C ASP A 148 -6.83 5.80 -24.47
N ALA A 149 -5.87 6.41 -23.78
CA ALA A 149 -5.69 7.86 -23.73
C ALA A 149 -5.31 8.42 -25.12
N VAL A 150 -4.40 7.76 -25.84
CA VAL A 150 -4.00 8.12 -27.21
C VAL A 150 -5.18 8.00 -28.20
N LYS A 151 -6.03 6.96 -28.05
CA LYS A 151 -7.23 6.83 -28.89
C LYS A 151 -8.29 7.90 -28.61
N ARG A 152 -8.47 8.30 -27.34
CA ARG A 152 -9.45 9.32 -26.95
C ARG A 152 -9.05 10.72 -27.41
N ASN A 153 -7.76 11.03 -27.33
CA ASN A 153 -7.20 12.31 -27.75
C ASN A 153 -6.18 12.07 -28.86
N PRO A 154 -6.62 11.82 -30.11
CA PRO A 154 -5.70 11.67 -31.21
C PRO A 154 -4.83 12.93 -31.27
N PRO A 155 -3.49 12.80 -31.42
CA PRO A 155 -2.62 13.96 -31.46
C PRO A 155 -3.12 14.89 -32.56
N THR A 156 -3.54 16.10 -32.16
CA THR A 156 -3.86 17.17 -33.10
C THR A 156 -2.60 17.41 -33.90
N MET A 157 -2.54 16.87 -35.12
CA MET A 157 -1.44 17.11 -36.04
C MET A 157 -1.28 18.63 -36.11
N PRO A 158 -0.14 19.20 -35.65
CA PRO A 158 0.10 20.61 -35.83
C PRO A 158 0.10 20.83 -37.34
N TYR A 159 -0.96 21.48 -37.83
CA TYR A 159 -0.95 21.97 -39.20
C TYR A 159 0.30 22.84 -39.33
N PRO A 160 1.08 22.71 -40.42
CA PRO A 160 2.20 23.60 -40.66
C PRO A 160 1.66 25.02 -40.70
N THR A 161 1.85 25.77 -39.63
CA THR A 161 1.54 27.20 -39.62
C THR A 161 2.55 27.82 -40.56
N LEU A 162 2.07 28.19 -41.75
CA LEU A 162 2.82 29.01 -42.69
C LEU A 162 3.35 30.24 -41.93
N PRO A 163 4.64 30.61 -42.08
CA PRO A 163 5.21 31.74 -41.39
C PRO A 163 4.41 33.00 -41.74
N GLN A 164 3.65 33.50 -40.77
CA GLN A 164 3.02 34.80 -40.86
C GLN A 164 4.07 35.82 -40.43
N ASP A 165 4.83 36.34 -41.40
CA ASP A 165 5.67 37.51 -41.20
C ASP A 165 4.76 38.69 -40.82
N SER A 166 4.91 39.18 -39.60
CA SER A 166 4.36 40.46 -39.18
C SER A 166 5.34 41.14 -38.22
N PRO A 167 5.98 42.23 -38.66
CA PRO A 167 6.89 43.01 -37.83
C PRO A 167 6.08 44.09 -37.11
N THR A 168 6.00 44.03 -35.78
CA THR A 168 5.85 45.28 -35.03
C THR A 168 6.47 45.14 -33.65
N ALA A 169 7.61 45.80 -33.51
CA ALA A 169 8.23 46.10 -32.24
C ALA A 169 7.28 46.94 -31.38
N GLN A 170 6.99 46.47 -30.16
CA GLN A 170 6.52 47.37 -29.11
C GLN A 170 7.24 47.03 -27.81
N LYS A 171 8.32 47.77 -27.55
CA LYS A 171 8.91 47.95 -26.23
C LYS A 171 7.85 48.53 -25.30
N ARG A 172 7.73 47.98 -24.09
CA ARG A 172 7.33 48.73 -22.89
C ARG A 172 7.82 48.02 -21.62
N PRO A 173 7.91 48.74 -20.49
CA PRO A 173 9.06 48.70 -19.60
C PRO A 173 8.80 47.92 -18.30
N PHE A 174 9.90 47.60 -17.63
CA PHE A 174 9.97 47.27 -16.21
C PHE A 174 9.18 48.28 -15.37
N ASP A 175 8.45 47.79 -14.34
CA ASP A 175 8.40 48.45 -13.03
C ASP A 175 7.92 47.51 -11.91
N HIS A 176 8.79 47.47 -10.90
CA HIS A 176 8.63 47.38 -9.45
C HIS A 176 7.72 46.38 -8.72
N ALA A 177 8.39 45.79 -7.72
CA ALA A 177 7.93 45.02 -6.57
C ALA A 177 6.90 45.75 -5.69
N SER A 178 6.11 44.97 -4.95
CA SER A 178 5.76 45.31 -3.58
C SER A 178 5.45 44.05 -2.77
N ASP A 179 6.22 43.87 -1.71
CA ASP A 179 5.97 42.98 -0.59
C ASP A 179 4.61 43.29 0.04
N ASN A 180 3.93 42.27 0.56
CA ASN A 180 3.06 42.41 1.71
C ASN A 180 3.04 41.10 2.51
N VAL A 181 3.69 41.18 3.67
CA VAL A 181 3.63 40.24 4.79
C VAL A 181 2.31 40.47 5.53
N VAL A 182 1.58 39.38 5.83
CA VAL A 182 0.52 39.37 6.84
C VAL A 182 0.77 38.16 7.76
N PRO A 183 0.91 38.36 9.09
CA PRO A 183 0.87 37.28 10.06
C PRO A 183 -0.43 37.30 10.87
N GLY A 184 -1.00 36.12 11.11
CA GLY A 184 -2.14 35.86 12.01
C GLY A 184 -2.85 34.58 11.55
N ASP A 185 -3.27 33.63 12.38
CA ASP A 185 -3.30 33.51 13.83
C ASP A 185 -3.29 32.02 14.21
N THR A 186 -2.67 31.75 15.35
CA THR A 186 -3.01 30.79 16.42
C THR A 186 -4.14 29.76 16.18
N TYR A 187 -3.80 28.49 16.39
CA TYR A 187 -4.67 27.52 17.09
C TYR A 187 -3.84 26.65 18.05
N PRO A 188 -4.29 26.46 19.32
CA PRO A 188 -3.74 25.47 20.23
C PRO A 188 -4.59 24.19 20.15
N GLY A 189 -3.96 23.02 20.08
CA GLY A 189 -4.72 21.78 20.24
C GLY A 189 -3.96 20.50 19.93
N LEU A 190 -3.59 19.79 21.01
CA LEU A 190 -3.39 18.34 21.08
C LEU A 190 -2.16 17.79 20.34
N ILE A 191 -0.99 17.93 20.97
CA ILE A 191 0.13 17.02 20.73
C ILE A 191 -0.22 15.69 21.44
N LEU A 192 -0.77 14.75 20.67
CA LEU A 192 -0.64 13.32 20.97
C LEU A 192 0.85 12.98 20.92
N ALA A 193 1.35 12.42 22.02
CA ALA A 193 2.73 12.02 22.16
C ALA A 193 3.15 11.10 21.01
N ASN A 194 4.21 11.52 20.31
CA ASN A 194 4.95 10.75 19.33
C ASN A 194 5.26 9.34 19.86
N VAL A 195 4.70 8.34 19.21
CA VAL A 195 5.28 7.00 19.15
C VAL A 195 5.68 6.81 17.70
N GLU A 196 6.94 7.15 17.41
CA GLU A 196 7.63 6.82 16.16
C GLU A 196 8.13 5.36 16.26
N PRO A 197 7.55 4.41 15.49
CA PRO A 197 8.37 3.30 15.03
C PRO A 197 8.05 2.90 13.57
N VAL A 198 7.81 3.88 12.68
CA VAL A 198 7.57 3.59 11.24
C VAL A 198 8.36 4.52 10.30
N GLY A 199 8.88 5.66 10.79
CA GLY A 199 9.69 6.59 9.98
C GLY A 199 10.96 5.98 9.38
N LEU A 200 11.48 4.90 9.97
CA LEU A 200 12.73 4.27 9.51
C LEU A 200 12.59 3.47 8.20
N PHE A 201 11.40 2.94 7.89
CA PHE A 201 11.21 2.15 6.66
C PHE A 201 11.01 3.03 5.42
N VAL A 202 10.46 4.24 5.58
CA VAL A 202 10.25 5.19 4.47
C VAL A 202 11.50 6.04 4.23
N ALA A 203 12.24 6.42 5.27
CA ALA A 203 13.44 7.26 5.15
C ALA A 203 14.63 6.54 4.48
N ALA A 204 14.75 5.22 4.59
CA ALA A 204 15.89 4.47 4.05
C ALA A 204 15.94 4.41 2.50
N TYR A 205 14.83 4.68 1.80
CA TYR A 205 14.73 4.58 0.34
C TYR A 205 14.23 5.86 -0.34
N GLY A 206 13.99 6.94 0.41
CA GLY A 206 13.55 8.24 -0.08
C GLY A 206 14.69 9.10 -0.62
N GLY A 207 15.30 8.70 -1.73
CA GLY A 207 16.05 9.65 -2.57
C GLY A 207 15.06 10.66 -3.16
N GLY A 208 15.20 11.94 -2.80
CA GLY A 208 14.23 12.99 -3.12
C GLY A 208 13.91 13.08 -4.62
N ILE A 209 12.70 12.67 -4.99
CA ILE A 209 12.08 13.03 -6.26
C ILE A 209 10.99 14.06 -5.93
N GLY A 210 11.12 15.26 -6.47
CA GLY A 210 10.18 16.36 -6.26
C GLY A 210 8.75 15.95 -6.61
N THR A 211 7.82 16.18 -5.70
CA THR A 211 6.42 15.72 -5.73
C THR A 211 5.50 16.51 -6.67
N ASN A 212 6.04 17.32 -7.58
CA ASN A 212 5.22 18.09 -8.49
C ASN A 212 4.99 17.29 -9.79
N ALA A 213 3.77 16.76 -9.91
CA ALA A 213 3.20 16.05 -11.06
C ALA A 213 3.71 14.61 -11.33
N ILE A 214 3.52 13.72 -10.35
CA ILE A 214 3.55 12.28 -10.64
C ILE A 214 2.18 11.88 -11.23
N ASN A 215 2.20 11.41 -12.47
CA ASN A 215 1.03 10.93 -13.22
C ASN A 215 0.27 9.87 -12.38
N PRO A 216 -1.08 9.92 -12.28
CA PRO A 216 -1.88 8.94 -11.54
C PRO A 216 -1.60 7.46 -11.82
N SER A 217 -0.97 7.15 -12.95
CA SER A 217 -0.64 5.77 -13.34
C SER A 217 0.45 5.12 -12.46
N TYR A 218 1.42 5.87 -11.92
CA TYR A 218 2.56 5.32 -11.14
C TYR A 218 2.23 4.90 -9.69
N ARG A 219 0.96 4.72 -9.34
CA ARG A 219 0.46 4.70 -7.95
C ARG A 219 0.67 3.36 -7.21
N SER A 220 0.56 2.21 -7.88
CA SER A 220 0.73 0.89 -7.23
C SER A 220 2.18 0.36 -7.28
N PHE A 221 3.01 0.94 -8.16
CA PHE A 221 4.32 0.39 -8.53
C PHE A 221 5.35 0.42 -7.39
N THR A 222 5.37 1.50 -6.62
CA THR A 222 6.37 1.72 -5.57
C THR A 222 6.27 0.67 -4.46
N LEU A 223 5.05 0.26 -4.09
CA LEU A 223 4.84 -0.73 -3.03
C LEU A 223 5.24 -2.13 -3.49
N CYS A 224 4.81 -2.57 -4.67
CA CYS A 224 5.23 -3.86 -5.23
C CYS A 224 6.76 -3.92 -5.41
N LEU A 225 7.41 -2.85 -5.87
CA LEU A 225 8.87 -2.81 -6.00
C LEU A 225 9.60 -2.81 -4.66
N ILE A 226 9.09 -2.11 -3.64
CA ILE A 226 9.65 -2.14 -2.29
C ILE A 226 9.54 -3.55 -1.70
N PHE A 227 8.38 -4.20 -1.84
CA PHE A 227 8.19 -5.57 -1.36
C PHE A 227 9.02 -6.60 -2.14
N ALA A 228 9.10 -6.48 -3.48
CA ALA A 228 9.92 -7.35 -4.31
C ALA A 228 11.42 -7.19 -4.02
N ARG A 229 11.88 -5.97 -3.73
CA ARG A 229 13.28 -5.73 -3.31
C ARG A 229 13.56 -6.22 -1.90
N PHE A 230 12.61 -6.10 -0.97
CA PHE A 230 12.72 -6.65 0.37
C PHE A 230 12.87 -8.17 0.33
N LEU A 231 12.05 -8.87 -0.47
CA LEU A 231 12.11 -10.33 -0.60
C LEU A 231 13.41 -10.83 -1.24
N ASN A 232 13.94 -10.15 -2.25
CA ASN A 232 15.21 -10.53 -2.91
C ASN A 232 16.46 -10.37 -2.04
N GLN A 233 16.39 -9.65 -0.91
CA GLN A 233 17.54 -9.49 0.00
C GLN A 233 17.68 -10.64 1.00
N HIS A 234 16.68 -11.53 1.10
CA HIS A 234 16.59 -12.57 2.12
C HIS A 234 16.56 -14.01 1.56
N THR A 235 16.75 -14.18 0.25
CA THR A 235 17.01 -15.47 -0.44
C THR A 235 18.49 -15.62 -0.75
#